data_AF-A0AAX0VQH0-F1
#
_entry.id   AF-A0AAX0VQH0-F1
#
_cell.length_a   1.000
_cell.length_b   1.000
_cell.length_c   1.000
_cell.angle_alpha   90.00
_cell.angle_beta   90.00
_cell.angle_gamma   90.00
#
_symmetry.space_group_name_H-M   'P 1'
#
loop_
_entity.id
_entity.type
_entity.pdbx_description
1 polymer ?
#
loop_
_entity_poly.entity_id
_entity_poly.type
_entity_poly.pdbx_seq_one_letter_code
_entity_poly.pdbx_strand_id
1 'polypeptide(L)'
;MDVYKVRIEDTESKIIDKEGFEAETFRRDPWYQPGSAGKLAQFAVCPACDNPVQLVGLYELPPNVKNPFGKHATKSIRGIAPFDSEARNDCPYFQPRQHKKTERKTRFDGVPRKILKLLIEQFDRVVYILEKETQLVLSENALRGMLQRYKGERGYLYTGATLRNVPWIFAYMSDATRLFGQKVIGNAELVKAIAAEVPGAEISSTGRLESKKVPGSKAAYFGYTDLMVDGAPSPHQSDTTLRWLIDRLRS
;
A
#
# COMPACT_ATOMS: atom_id res chain seq x y z
N MET A 1 -11.06 -6.23 -10.75
CA MET A 1 -10.75 -4.89 -10.19
C MET A 1 -11.63 -3.87 -10.87
N ASP A 2 -11.87 -2.74 -10.22
CA ASP A 2 -12.76 -1.65 -10.64
C ASP A 2 -12.00 -0.36 -10.94
N VAL A 3 -10.67 -0.39 -10.90
CA VAL A 3 -9.80 0.75 -11.22
C VAL A 3 -8.74 0.39 -12.25
N TYR A 4 -8.25 1.39 -12.98
CA TYR A 4 -7.18 1.26 -13.96
C TYR A 4 -6.24 2.48 -13.93
N LYS A 5 -5.12 2.39 -14.65
CA LYS A 5 -4.34 3.55 -15.11
C LYS A 5 -4.02 3.40 -16.60
N VAL A 6 -3.77 4.51 -17.29
CA VAL A 6 -3.62 4.52 -18.75
C VAL A 6 -2.24 4.02 -19.17
N ARG A 7 -1.21 4.36 -18.40
CA ARG A 7 0.20 4.05 -18.67
C ARG A 7 0.91 3.47 -17.45
N ILE A 8 2.04 2.83 -17.69
CA ILE A 8 2.89 2.26 -16.63
C ILE A 8 3.46 3.36 -15.72
N GLU A 9 3.71 4.53 -16.27
CA GLU A 9 4.30 5.69 -15.60
C GLU A 9 3.29 6.41 -14.71
N ASP A 10 1.99 6.26 -14.97
CA ASP A 10 0.95 6.93 -14.20
C ASP A 10 0.95 6.42 -12.75
N THR A 11 0.80 7.37 -11.82
CA THR A 11 0.70 7.09 -10.38
C THR A 11 -0.74 7.10 -9.88
N GLU A 12 -1.61 7.84 -10.56
CA GLU A 12 -3.04 7.94 -10.24
C GLU A 12 -3.82 6.78 -10.89
N SER A 13 -4.78 6.25 -10.15
CA SER A 13 -5.74 5.27 -10.65
C SER A 13 -7.12 5.89 -10.77
N LYS A 14 -7.88 5.42 -11.75
CA LYS A 14 -9.22 5.92 -12.08
C LYS A 14 -10.22 4.78 -12.05
N ILE A 15 -11.45 5.08 -11.67
CA ILE A 15 -12.55 4.11 -11.69
C ILE A 15 -12.79 3.67 -13.13
N ILE A 16 -13.10 2.40 -13.35
CA ILE A 16 -13.44 1.88 -14.67
C ILE A 16 -14.85 2.32 -15.01
N ASP A 17 -14.95 3.36 -15.81
CA ASP A 17 -16.16 3.85 -16.43
C ASP A 17 -15.91 4.18 -17.92
N LYS A 18 -16.98 4.18 -18.70
CA LYS A 18 -16.89 4.32 -20.16
C LYS A 18 -16.48 5.73 -20.55
N GLU A 19 -17.16 6.73 -20.01
CA GLU A 19 -16.99 8.14 -20.38
C GLU A 19 -15.57 8.62 -20.07
N GLY A 20 -15.04 8.31 -18.89
CA GLY A 20 -13.69 8.64 -18.47
C GLY A 20 -12.63 7.95 -19.32
N PHE A 21 -12.78 6.66 -19.59
CA PHE A 21 -11.82 5.93 -20.42
C PHE A 21 -11.79 6.45 -21.85
N GLU A 22 -12.95 6.77 -22.43
CA GLU A 22 -13.04 7.35 -23.77
C GLU A 22 -12.41 8.75 -23.85
N ALA A 23 -12.66 9.59 -22.84
CA ALA A 23 -12.11 10.95 -22.78
C ALA A 23 -10.57 10.95 -22.75
N GLU A 24 -9.96 9.97 -22.08
CA GLU A 24 -8.51 9.90 -21.92
C GLU A 24 -7.79 9.28 -23.10
N THR A 25 -8.41 8.26 -23.69
CA THR A 25 -7.79 7.45 -24.74
C THR A 25 -8.19 7.93 -26.13
N PHE A 26 -9.20 8.80 -26.22
CA PHE A 26 -9.84 9.25 -27.47
C PHE A 26 -10.29 8.08 -28.37
N ARG A 27 -10.54 6.91 -27.77
CA ARG A 27 -10.83 5.65 -28.47
C ARG A 27 -9.74 5.22 -29.47
N ARG A 28 -8.48 5.54 -29.19
CA ARG A 28 -7.34 5.29 -30.09
C ARG A 28 -6.49 4.09 -29.69
N ASP A 29 -5.66 3.64 -30.63
CA ASP A 29 -4.50 2.80 -30.33
C ASP A 29 -3.57 3.53 -29.33
N PRO A 30 -2.93 2.83 -28.38
CA PRO A 30 -2.97 1.38 -28.17
C PRO A 30 -4.10 0.90 -27.25
N TRP A 31 -4.97 1.78 -26.75
CA TRP A 31 -5.99 1.36 -25.77
C TRP A 31 -7.13 0.57 -26.38
N TYR A 32 -7.39 0.77 -27.68
CA TYR A 32 -8.40 0.06 -28.44
C TYR A 32 -7.71 -0.81 -29.50
N GLN A 33 -7.69 -2.12 -29.30
CA GLN A 33 -7.01 -3.08 -30.17
C GLN A 33 -7.87 -4.33 -30.40
N PRO A 34 -7.67 -5.08 -31.51
CA PRO A 34 -8.32 -6.38 -31.67
C PRO A 34 -7.98 -7.32 -30.50
N GLY A 35 -9.03 -7.81 -29.83
CA GLY A 35 -8.95 -8.79 -28.76
C GLY A 35 -9.03 -10.23 -29.28
N SER A 36 -9.31 -11.16 -28.35
CA SER A 36 -9.62 -12.54 -28.70
C SER A 36 -10.85 -12.60 -29.62
N ALA A 37 -10.79 -13.42 -30.67
CA ALA A 37 -11.83 -13.55 -31.71
C ALA A 37 -12.04 -12.30 -32.59
N GLY A 38 -11.06 -11.39 -32.67
CA GLY A 38 -11.08 -10.25 -33.61
C GLY A 38 -12.01 -9.10 -33.22
N LYS A 39 -12.76 -9.22 -32.12
CA LYS A 39 -13.57 -8.13 -31.57
C LYS A 39 -12.69 -7.06 -30.95
N LEU A 40 -13.08 -5.79 -31.10
CA LEU A 40 -12.37 -4.67 -30.48
C LEU A 40 -12.39 -4.81 -28.95
N ALA A 41 -11.21 -4.78 -28.33
CA ALA A 41 -11.02 -4.86 -26.89
C ALA A 41 -10.36 -3.58 -26.37
N GLN A 42 -10.65 -3.27 -25.12
CA GLN A 42 -10.12 -2.11 -24.41
C GLN A 42 -9.06 -2.57 -23.43
N PHE A 43 -7.87 -2.00 -23.52
CA PHE A 43 -6.74 -2.35 -22.68
C PHE A 43 -6.23 -1.15 -21.90
N ALA A 44 -5.81 -1.41 -20.67
CA ALA A 44 -5.21 -0.44 -19.76
C ALA A 44 -4.12 -1.13 -18.93
N VAL A 45 -3.61 -0.44 -17.93
CA VAL A 45 -2.58 -0.96 -17.02
C VAL A 45 -3.15 -1.14 -15.62
N CYS A 46 -2.83 -2.26 -14.98
CA CYS A 46 -3.14 -2.49 -13.58
C CYS A 46 -2.37 -1.49 -12.70
N PRO A 47 -3.01 -0.70 -11.84
CA PRO A 47 -2.30 0.28 -11.02
C PRO A 47 -1.45 -0.38 -9.91
N ALA A 48 -1.55 -1.70 -9.71
CA ALA A 48 -0.89 -2.42 -8.60
C ALA A 48 0.44 -3.05 -9.01
N CYS A 49 0.43 -3.70 -10.18
CA CYS A 49 1.49 -4.59 -10.63
C CYS A 49 2.01 -4.23 -12.03
N ASP A 50 1.54 -3.13 -12.61
CA ASP A 50 1.90 -2.64 -13.96
C ASP A 50 1.62 -3.60 -15.12
N ASN A 51 0.96 -4.74 -14.87
CA ASN A 51 0.58 -5.67 -15.92
C ASN A 51 -0.57 -5.11 -16.77
N PRO A 52 -0.65 -5.49 -18.06
CA PRO A 52 -1.77 -5.14 -18.91
C PRO A 52 -3.07 -5.78 -18.42
N VAL A 53 -4.16 -5.04 -18.54
CA VAL A 53 -5.51 -5.47 -18.18
C VAL A 53 -6.45 -5.21 -19.35
N GLN A 54 -7.41 -6.09 -19.57
CA GLN A 54 -8.56 -5.85 -20.43
C GLN A 54 -9.68 -5.25 -19.58
N LEU A 55 -10.28 -4.16 -20.05
CA LEU A 55 -11.50 -3.59 -19.46
C LEU A 55 -12.70 -4.34 -20.05
N VAL A 56 -13.29 -5.21 -19.26
CA VAL A 56 -14.44 -6.04 -19.65
C VAL A 56 -15.72 -5.33 -19.24
N GLY A 57 -16.72 -5.33 -20.13
CA GLY A 57 -18.03 -4.78 -19.81
C GLY A 57 -18.16 -3.28 -20.00
N LEU A 58 -17.18 -2.59 -20.60
CA LEU A 58 -17.18 -1.14 -20.74
C LEU A 58 -18.33 -0.60 -21.62
N TYR A 59 -18.69 -1.34 -22.67
CA TYR A 59 -19.79 -1.00 -23.58
C TYR A 59 -20.99 -1.94 -23.44
N GLU A 60 -20.72 -3.24 -23.27
CA GLU A 60 -21.73 -4.27 -23.13
C GLU A 60 -21.32 -5.21 -21.99
N LEU A 61 -22.11 -5.22 -20.92
CA LEU A 61 -21.85 -6.06 -19.75
C LEU A 61 -22.11 -7.53 -20.08
N PRO A 62 -21.20 -8.45 -19.73
CA PRO A 62 -21.51 -9.88 -19.79
C PRO A 62 -22.69 -10.25 -18.88
N PRO A 63 -23.37 -11.37 -19.14
CA PRO A 63 -24.44 -11.86 -18.26
C PRO A 63 -23.97 -11.97 -16.80
N ASN A 64 -24.83 -11.57 -15.86
CA ASN A 64 -24.58 -11.59 -14.41
C ASN A 64 -23.44 -10.68 -13.90
N VAL A 65 -22.93 -9.76 -14.74
CA VAL A 65 -21.96 -8.75 -14.33
C VAL A 65 -22.69 -7.43 -14.10
N LYS A 66 -22.54 -6.86 -12.89
CA LYS A 66 -23.22 -5.60 -12.51
C LYS A 66 -22.49 -4.34 -12.96
N ASN A 67 -21.16 -4.38 -13.03
CA ASN A 67 -20.31 -3.24 -13.35
C ASN A 67 -19.13 -3.67 -14.24
N PRO A 68 -18.59 -2.77 -15.08
CA PRO A 68 -17.34 -3.03 -15.79
C PRO A 68 -16.20 -3.38 -14.84
N PHE A 69 -15.25 -4.18 -15.30
CA PHE A 69 -14.11 -4.58 -14.48
C PHE A 69 -12.85 -4.83 -15.30
N GLY A 70 -11.70 -4.62 -14.67
CA GLY A 70 -10.39 -4.94 -15.20
C GLY A 70 -10.04 -6.40 -14.96
N LYS A 71 -9.66 -7.09 -16.02
CA LYS A 71 -9.15 -8.46 -16.03
C LYS A 71 -7.69 -8.46 -16.47
N HIS A 72 -6.79 -9.01 -15.65
CA HIS A 72 -5.37 -9.15 -16.05
C HIS A 72 -5.25 -9.97 -17.34
N ALA A 73 -4.52 -9.42 -18.30
CA ALA A 73 -4.18 -10.16 -19.52
C ALA A 73 -3.17 -11.27 -19.20
N THR A 74 -3.17 -12.31 -20.05
CA THR A 74 -2.28 -13.47 -19.91
C THR A 74 -0.99 -13.35 -20.71
N LYS A 75 -0.80 -12.22 -21.40
CA LYS A 75 0.34 -11.91 -22.28
C LYS A 75 0.55 -10.41 -22.36
N SER A 76 1.72 -10.01 -22.86
CA SER A 76 2.03 -8.62 -23.15
C SER A 76 1.02 -8.06 -24.17
N ILE A 77 0.60 -6.82 -23.97
CA ILE A 77 -0.25 -6.09 -24.91
C ILE A 77 0.57 -4.96 -25.50
N ARG A 78 0.72 -4.96 -26.83
CA ARG A 78 1.56 -4.00 -27.56
C ARG A 78 1.11 -2.57 -27.23
N GLY A 79 2.06 -1.69 -26.91
CA GLY A 79 1.78 -0.30 -26.59
C GLY A 79 1.11 -0.05 -25.24
N ILE A 80 0.72 -1.09 -24.50
CA ILE A 80 0.09 -0.97 -23.17
C ILE A 80 1.08 -1.35 -22.07
N ALA A 81 1.46 -2.62 -21.99
CA ALA A 81 2.40 -3.08 -20.98
C ALA A 81 2.96 -4.48 -21.29
N PRO A 82 4.21 -4.78 -20.85
CA PRO A 82 4.72 -6.13 -20.83
C PRO A 82 3.99 -6.97 -19.77
N PHE A 83 3.88 -8.27 -20.02
CA PHE A 83 3.40 -9.22 -19.02
C PHE A 83 4.53 -9.63 -18.07
N ASP A 84 4.22 -9.59 -16.78
CA ASP A 84 5.10 -10.04 -15.70
C ASP A 84 4.31 -10.99 -14.78
N SER A 85 4.65 -12.27 -14.85
CA SER A 85 3.96 -13.33 -14.12
C SER A 85 4.13 -13.21 -12.60
N GLU A 86 5.32 -12.85 -12.12
CA GLU A 86 5.60 -12.68 -10.70
C GLU A 86 4.78 -11.51 -10.15
N ALA A 87 4.88 -10.34 -10.79
CA ALA A 87 4.15 -9.15 -10.37
C ALA A 87 2.63 -9.38 -10.41
N ARG A 88 2.13 -10.12 -11.40
CA ARG A 88 0.70 -10.48 -11.48
C ARG A 88 0.30 -11.46 -10.37
N ASN A 89 1.09 -12.49 -10.09
CA ASN A 89 0.74 -13.50 -9.07
C ASN A 89 0.77 -12.90 -7.64
N ASP A 90 1.58 -11.87 -7.42
CA ASP A 90 1.59 -11.08 -6.19
C ASP A 90 0.55 -9.94 -6.16
N CYS A 91 -0.19 -9.73 -7.25
CA CYS A 91 -1.11 -8.61 -7.37
C CYS A 91 -2.38 -8.83 -6.53
N PRO A 92 -2.75 -7.89 -5.65
CA PRO A 92 -3.96 -8.01 -4.85
C PRO A 92 -5.25 -7.99 -5.68
N TYR A 93 -5.20 -7.48 -6.91
CA TYR A 93 -6.33 -7.49 -7.84
C TYR A 93 -6.40 -8.74 -8.72
N PHE A 94 -5.41 -9.61 -8.67
CA PHE A 94 -5.39 -10.86 -9.42
C PHE A 94 -5.64 -12.05 -8.50
N GLN A 95 -4.85 -12.17 -7.43
CA GLN A 95 -4.93 -13.25 -6.47
C GLN A 95 -4.78 -12.68 -5.06
N PRO A 96 -5.88 -12.21 -4.44
CA PRO A 96 -5.86 -11.78 -3.05
C PRO A 96 -5.36 -12.91 -2.17
N ARG A 97 -4.27 -12.68 -1.45
CA ARG A 97 -3.66 -13.65 -0.53
C ARG A 97 -3.01 -12.95 0.64
N GLN A 98 -2.76 -13.71 1.70
CA GLN A 98 -1.89 -13.28 2.78
C GLN A 98 -0.43 -13.45 2.35
N HIS A 99 0.37 -12.41 2.54
CA HIS A 99 1.80 -12.42 2.22
C HIS A 99 2.60 -12.57 3.50
N LYS A 100 3.49 -13.57 3.58
CA LYS A 100 4.35 -13.71 4.75
C LYS A 100 5.39 -12.61 4.78
N LYS A 101 5.68 -12.03 5.95
CA LYS A 101 6.65 -10.93 6.12
C LYS A 101 8.02 -11.20 5.51
N THR A 102 8.45 -12.46 5.48
CA THR A 102 9.75 -12.89 4.94
C THR A 102 9.76 -13.08 3.42
N GLU A 103 8.61 -13.08 2.75
CA GLU A 103 8.54 -13.25 1.31
C GLU A 103 9.13 -12.04 0.58
N ARG A 104 9.92 -12.32 -0.46
CA ARG A 104 10.51 -11.32 -1.34
C ARG A 104 10.26 -11.68 -2.79
N LYS A 105 10.02 -10.66 -3.61
CA LYS A 105 10.10 -10.70 -5.06
C LYS A 105 11.51 -11.06 -5.45
N THR A 106 11.64 -11.91 -6.46
CA THR A 106 12.90 -12.41 -6.96
C THR A 106 13.65 -11.36 -7.78
N ARG A 107 12.91 -10.48 -8.47
CA ARG A 107 13.48 -9.46 -9.35
C ARG A 107 13.47 -8.05 -8.73
N PHE A 108 14.51 -7.28 -9.06
CA PHE A 108 14.61 -5.86 -8.73
C PHE A 108 14.50 -4.98 -9.98
N ASP A 109 13.34 -5.01 -10.60
CA ASP A 109 12.89 -4.16 -11.70
C ASP A 109 11.42 -3.78 -11.50
N GLY A 110 10.80 -3.08 -12.45
CA GLY A 110 9.37 -2.72 -12.38
C GLY A 110 8.97 -2.03 -11.06
N VAL A 111 7.92 -2.57 -10.41
CA VAL A 111 7.32 -2.02 -9.19
C VAL A 111 8.35 -1.84 -8.05
N PRO A 112 9.19 -2.84 -7.68
CA PRO A 112 10.26 -2.65 -6.70
C PRO A 112 11.15 -1.43 -6.91
N ARG A 113 11.60 -1.17 -8.15
CA ARG A 113 12.43 0.01 -8.45
C ARG A 113 11.65 1.31 -8.28
N LYS A 114 10.38 1.33 -8.68
CA LYS A 114 9.51 2.49 -8.52
C LYS A 114 9.22 2.78 -7.04
N ILE A 115 9.02 1.76 -6.22
CA ILE A 115 8.84 1.91 -4.76
C ILE A 115 10.08 2.56 -4.15
N LEU A 116 11.27 2.05 -4.48
CA LEU A 116 12.51 2.61 -3.95
C LEU A 116 12.72 4.05 -4.41
N LYS A 117 12.47 4.34 -5.70
CA LYS A 117 12.52 5.70 -6.26
C LYS A 117 11.56 6.64 -5.54
N LEU A 118 10.30 6.24 -5.36
CA LEU A 118 9.29 7.01 -4.63
C LEU A 118 9.74 7.29 -3.20
N LEU A 119 10.25 6.28 -2.49
CA LEU A 119 10.72 6.46 -1.11
C LEU A 119 11.91 7.43 -1.02
N ILE A 120 12.81 7.44 -2.00
CA ILE A 120 13.94 8.37 -2.06
C ILE A 120 13.48 9.80 -2.38
N GLU A 121 12.64 9.97 -3.40
CA GLU A 121 12.25 11.28 -3.92
C GLU A 121 11.14 11.95 -3.08
N GLN A 122 10.32 11.15 -2.40
CA GLN A 122 9.09 11.59 -1.73
C GLN A 122 9.06 11.17 -0.25
N PHE A 123 10.22 11.00 0.38
CA PHE A 123 10.32 10.51 1.75
C PHE A 123 9.48 11.35 2.73
N ASP A 124 9.56 12.67 2.64
CA ASP A 124 8.81 13.57 3.53
C ASP A 124 7.30 13.40 3.38
N ARG A 125 6.80 13.11 2.17
CA ARG A 125 5.38 12.81 1.94
C ARG A 125 4.98 11.46 2.53
N VAL A 126 5.85 10.46 2.41
CA VAL A 126 5.66 9.16 3.06
C VAL A 126 5.55 9.35 4.57
N VAL A 127 6.47 10.08 5.19
CA VAL A 127 6.44 10.40 6.62
C VAL A 127 5.18 11.17 6.97
N TYR A 128 4.84 12.23 6.24
CA TYR A 128 3.63 13.02 6.48
C TYR A 128 2.36 12.16 6.53
N ILE A 129 2.20 11.22 5.57
CA ILE A 129 1.05 10.28 5.57
C ILE A 129 1.08 9.40 6.82
N LEU A 130 2.24 8.83 7.17
CA LEU A 130 2.37 8.01 8.38
C LEU A 130 1.98 8.78 9.64
N GLU A 131 2.51 9.99 9.81
CA GLU A 131 2.25 10.81 11.00
C GLU A 131 0.79 11.28 11.07
N LYS A 132 0.16 11.59 9.92
CA LYS A 132 -1.23 12.02 9.86
C LYS A 132 -2.20 10.92 10.27
N GLU A 133 -2.00 9.73 9.72
CA GLU A 133 -2.88 8.59 9.97
C GLU A 133 -2.61 7.96 11.34
N THR A 134 -1.35 7.80 11.74
CA THR A 134 -1.02 7.20 13.04
C THR A 134 -1.05 8.18 14.21
N GLN A 135 -1.08 9.48 13.94
CA GLN A 135 -1.01 10.55 14.96
C GLN A 135 0.27 10.46 15.81
N LEU A 136 1.34 9.87 15.26
CA LEU A 136 2.66 9.76 15.87
C LEU A 136 3.67 10.53 15.06
N VAL A 137 4.36 11.47 15.69
CA VAL A 137 5.45 12.24 15.09
C VAL A 137 6.77 11.56 15.40
N LEU A 138 7.52 11.23 14.35
CA LEU A 138 8.76 10.47 14.41
C LEU A 138 9.96 11.41 14.33
N SER A 139 10.88 11.28 15.30
CA SER A 139 12.15 11.99 15.28
C SER A 139 13.01 11.60 14.07
N GLU A 140 13.89 12.49 13.63
CA GLU A 140 14.84 12.22 12.55
C GLU A 140 15.69 10.96 12.82
N ASN A 141 16.12 10.76 14.07
CA ASN A 141 16.86 9.57 14.48
C ASN A 141 16.02 8.29 14.31
N ALA A 142 14.73 8.32 14.63
CA ALA A 142 13.83 7.20 14.42
C ALA A 142 13.66 6.90 12.92
N LEU A 143 13.43 7.93 12.10
CA LEU A 143 13.27 7.82 10.65
C LEU A 143 14.54 7.29 9.97
N ARG A 144 15.73 7.75 10.36
CA ARG A 144 17.01 7.21 9.89
C ARG A 144 17.13 5.73 10.24
N GLY A 145 16.75 5.33 11.46
CA GLY A 145 16.72 3.93 11.87
C GLY A 145 15.75 3.09 11.05
N MET A 146 14.55 3.62 10.76
CA MET A 146 13.56 2.96 9.90
C MET A 146 14.12 2.74 8.49
N LEU A 147 14.72 3.76 7.87
CA LEU A 147 15.34 3.64 6.55
C LEU A 147 16.43 2.55 6.49
N GLN A 148 17.30 2.48 7.51
CA GLN A 148 18.34 1.45 7.57
C GLN A 148 17.74 0.04 7.68
N ARG A 149 16.71 -0.14 8.53
CA ARG A 149 15.99 -1.41 8.66
C ARG A 149 15.28 -1.78 7.38
N TYR A 150 14.48 -0.88 6.81
CA TYR A 150 13.79 -1.10 5.54
C TYR A 150 14.74 -1.54 4.43
N LYS A 151 15.91 -0.89 4.33
CA LYS A 151 16.97 -1.25 3.38
C LYS A 151 17.54 -2.64 3.67
N GLY A 152 17.89 -2.92 4.93
CA GLY A 152 18.44 -4.22 5.36
C GLY A 152 17.47 -5.38 5.13
N GLU A 153 16.19 -5.17 5.43
CA GLU A 153 15.10 -6.10 5.19
C GLU A 153 14.73 -6.24 3.73
N ARG A 154 15.28 -5.41 2.84
CA ARG A 154 14.90 -5.32 1.43
C ARG A 154 13.38 -5.13 1.28
N GLY A 155 12.79 -4.23 2.08
CA GLY A 155 11.33 -4.04 2.13
C GLY A 155 10.70 -3.64 0.80
N TYR A 156 11.46 -3.02 -0.10
CA TYR A 156 11.04 -2.70 -1.48
C TYR A 156 10.85 -3.94 -2.37
N LEU A 157 11.29 -5.11 -1.91
CA LEU A 157 11.03 -6.41 -2.54
C LEU A 157 9.96 -7.22 -1.82
N TYR A 158 9.33 -6.72 -0.76
CA TYR A 158 8.26 -7.48 -0.10
C TYR A 158 7.14 -7.82 -1.11
N THR A 159 6.65 -9.07 -1.13
CA THR A 159 5.69 -9.54 -2.15
C THR A 159 4.38 -8.76 -2.11
N GLY A 160 3.98 -8.29 -0.92
CA GLY A 160 2.82 -7.43 -0.71
C GLY A 160 3.04 -5.93 -0.99
N ALA A 161 4.24 -5.53 -1.43
CA ALA A 161 4.55 -4.14 -1.72
C ALA A 161 4.03 -3.71 -3.09
N THR A 162 3.30 -2.58 -3.10
CA THR A 162 2.79 -1.92 -4.31
C THR A 162 3.07 -0.43 -4.23
N LEU A 163 2.90 0.31 -5.33
CA LEU A 163 3.04 1.77 -5.29
C LEU A 163 1.95 2.46 -4.45
N ARG A 164 0.81 1.81 -4.24
CA ARG A 164 -0.34 2.38 -3.53
C ARG A 164 -0.23 2.29 -2.01
N ASN A 165 0.70 1.51 -1.48
CA ASN A 165 0.83 1.28 -0.04
C ASN A 165 2.25 1.51 0.49
N VAL A 166 3.07 2.28 -0.24
CA VAL A 166 4.47 2.54 0.14
C VAL A 166 4.63 3.03 1.59
N PRO A 167 3.82 3.99 2.10
CA PRO A 167 3.96 4.41 3.50
C PRO A 167 3.80 3.24 4.48
N TRP A 168 2.75 2.45 4.33
CA TRP A 168 2.48 1.32 5.22
C TRP A 168 3.52 0.23 5.12
N ILE A 169 3.99 -0.09 3.91
CA ILE A 169 5.05 -1.08 3.72
C ILE A 169 6.38 -0.58 4.26
N PHE A 170 6.68 0.71 4.11
CA PHE A 170 7.85 1.31 4.74
C PHE A 170 7.82 1.10 6.26
N ALA A 171 6.70 1.41 6.89
CA ALA A 171 6.57 1.24 8.34
C ALA A 171 6.56 -0.23 8.78
N TYR A 172 5.80 -1.08 8.10
CA TYR A 172 5.68 -2.52 8.39
C TYR A 172 7.01 -3.27 8.27
N MET A 173 7.81 -2.94 7.25
CA MET A 173 9.14 -3.52 7.01
C MET A 173 10.25 -2.82 7.82
N SER A 174 9.89 -1.89 8.71
CA SER A 174 10.78 -1.18 9.65
C SER A 174 10.42 -1.44 11.12
N ASP A 175 9.71 -2.54 11.38
CA ASP A 175 9.03 -2.93 12.64
C ASP A 175 9.83 -2.80 13.94
N ALA A 176 11.15 -2.97 13.91
CA ALA A 176 12.02 -2.78 15.08
C ALA A 176 12.20 -1.30 15.51
N THR A 177 11.22 -0.43 15.21
CA THR A 177 11.22 0.99 15.55
C THR A 177 10.55 1.23 16.89
N ARG A 178 11.35 1.58 17.89
CA ARG A 178 10.88 1.96 19.22
C ARG A 178 10.05 3.25 19.16
N LEU A 179 8.85 3.19 19.72
CA LEU A 179 7.93 4.33 19.80
C LEU A 179 8.12 5.15 21.08
N PHE A 180 8.74 4.57 22.12
CA PHE A 180 9.19 5.35 23.27
C PHE A 180 10.11 6.50 22.83
N GLY A 181 9.85 7.67 23.39
CA GLY A 181 10.48 8.92 23.02
C GLY A 181 9.86 9.60 21.79
N GLN A 182 8.89 9.02 21.09
CA GLN A 182 8.19 9.70 19.99
C GLN A 182 7.02 10.53 20.52
N LYS A 183 6.49 11.46 19.72
CA LYS A 183 5.41 12.36 20.16
C LYS A 183 4.06 11.88 19.64
N VAL A 184 3.07 11.80 20.53
CA VAL A 184 1.66 11.58 20.19
C VAL A 184 1.00 12.95 20.02
N ILE A 185 0.32 13.16 18.91
CA ILE A 185 -0.38 14.42 18.61
C ILE A 185 -1.89 14.20 18.56
N GLY A 186 -2.66 15.10 19.17
CA GLY A 186 -4.08 15.32 18.83
C GLY A 186 -5.05 14.15 19.00
N ASN A 187 -4.66 13.01 19.59
CA ASN A 187 -5.48 11.81 19.62
C ASN A 187 -5.69 11.28 21.05
N ALA A 188 -6.76 11.73 21.71
CA ALA A 188 -7.11 11.31 23.06
C ALA A 188 -7.42 9.81 23.16
N GLU A 189 -7.93 9.21 22.08
CA GLU A 189 -8.28 7.80 22.03
C GLU A 189 -7.03 6.92 21.94
N LEU A 190 -6.05 7.30 21.11
CA LEU A 190 -4.73 6.66 21.06
C LEU A 190 -4.00 6.77 22.41
N VAL A 191 -4.08 7.93 23.07
CA VAL A 191 -3.50 8.10 24.41
C VAL A 191 -4.15 7.15 25.42
N LYS A 192 -5.49 7.02 25.40
CA LYS A 192 -6.21 6.07 26.26
C LYS A 192 -5.84 4.63 25.94
N ALA A 193 -5.76 4.27 24.66
CA ALA A 193 -5.40 2.92 24.22
C ALA A 193 -3.97 2.55 24.65
N ILE A 194 -3.00 3.47 24.48
CA ILE A 194 -1.63 3.26 24.96
C ILE A 194 -1.61 3.05 26.47
N ALA A 195 -2.34 3.86 27.23
CA ALA A 195 -2.41 3.73 28.69
C ALA A 195 -3.05 2.41 29.17
N ALA A 196 -4.02 1.89 28.41
CA ALA A 196 -4.71 0.63 28.71
C ALA A 196 -3.89 -0.61 28.31
N GLU A 197 -3.28 -0.58 27.12
CA GLU A 197 -2.72 -1.77 26.47
C GLU A 197 -1.19 -1.88 26.59
N VAL A 198 -0.48 -0.81 26.98
CA VAL A 198 0.98 -0.80 27.07
C VAL A 198 1.43 -0.59 28.52
N PRO A 199 1.66 -1.67 29.28
CA PRO A 199 2.11 -1.58 30.66
C PRO A 199 3.38 -0.75 30.80
N GLY A 200 3.35 0.23 31.71
CA GLY A 200 4.48 1.11 31.94
C GLY A 200 4.68 2.19 30.88
N ALA A 201 3.73 2.42 29.98
CA ALA A 201 3.71 3.62 29.16
C ALA A 201 3.02 4.79 29.87
N GLU A 202 3.51 6.00 29.60
CA GLU A 202 2.82 7.25 29.92
C GLU A 202 3.04 8.29 28.83
N ILE A 203 2.13 9.25 28.72
CA ILE A 203 2.29 10.41 27.84
C ILE A 203 2.63 11.60 28.71
N SER A 204 3.80 12.20 28.49
CA SER A 204 4.21 13.38 29.25
C SER A 204 3.38 14.61 28.89
N SER A 205 3.49 15.67 29.69
CA SER A 205 2.79 16.95 29.47
C SER A 205 3.09 17.59 28.10
N THR A 206 4.21 17.23 27.47
CA THR A 206 4.61 17.68 26.13
C THR A 206 4.09 16.78 25.00
N GLY A 207 3.35 15.72 25.34
CA GLY A 207 2.79 14.73 24.42
C GLY A 207 3.76 13.62 24.03
N ARG A 208 4.88 13.43 24.73
CA ARG A 208 5.84 12.36 24.40
C ARG A 208 5.47 11.06 25.08
N LEU A 209 5.62 9.96 24.35
CA LEU A 209 5.50 8.62 24.90
C LEU A 209 6.75 8.27 25.72
N GLU A 210 6.59 8.05 27.00
CA GLU A 210 7.64 7.79 27.96
C GLU A 210 7.40 6.48 28.70
N SER A 211 8.49 5.86 29.17
CA SER A 211 8.41 4.66 29.99
C SER A 211 8.41 5.06 31.46
N LYS A 212 7.39 4.61 32.20
CA LYS A 212 7.35 4.68 33.65
C LYS A 212 8.56 3.94 34.19
N LYS A 213 9.44 4.64 34.89
CA LYS A 213 10.55 4.02 35.63
C LYS A 213 9.98 3.21 36.79
N VAL A 214 9.64 1.95 36.57
CA VAL A 214 9.40 1.01 37.67
C VAL A 214 10.78 0.45 38.08
N PRO A 215 11.27 0.74 39.29
CA PRO A 215 12.57 0.24 39.74
C PRO A 215 12.65 -1.28 39.62
N GLY A 216 13.69 -1.80 38.97
CA GLY A 216 13.92 -3.25 38.79
C GLY A 216 13.21 -3.89 37.59
N SER A 217 12.42 -3.15 36.81
CA SER A 217 11.79 -3.67 35.59
C SER A 217 12.65 -3.41 34.34
N LYS A 218 12.66 -4.33 33.37
CA LYS A 218 13.17 -4.05 32.02
C LYS A 218 12.17 -3.12 31.33
N ALA A 219 12.68 -2.07 30.66
CA ALA A 219 11.84 -1.19 29.85
C ALA A 219 11.03 -2.03 28.84
N ALA A 220 9.71 -1.87 28.83
CA ALA A 220 8.84 -2.52 27.85
C ALA A 220 9.25 -2.11 26.44
N TYR A 221 9.26 -3.04 25.50
CA TYR A 221 9.41 -2.71 24.08
C TYR A 221 8.01 -2.41 23.53
N PHE A 222 7.86 -1.22 22.94
CA PHE A 222 6.66 -0.84 22.20
C PHE A 222 7.11 -0.30 20.84
N GLY A 223 6.81 -1.05 19.80
CA GLY A 223 7.26 -0.83 18.43
C GLY A 223 6.14 -0.45 17.48
N TYR A 224 6.53 0.02 16.28
CA TYR A 224 5.57 0.46 15.27
C TYR A 224 4.57 -0.66 14.86
N THR A 225 5.00 -1.92 14.85
CA THR A 225 4.10 -3.05 14.56
C THR A 225 3.16 -3.40 15.69
N ASP A 226 3.38 -2.94 16.93
CA ASP A 226 2.40 -3.15 18.00
C ASP A 226 1.15 -2.27 17.78
N LEU A 227 1.26 -1.26 16.92
CA LEU A 227 0.12 -0.55 16.35
C LEU A 227 -0.54 -1.34 15.21
N MET A 228 0.16 -2.32 14.61
CA MET A 228 -0.23 -3.13 13.46
C MET A 228 -0.63 -4.56 13.86
N VAL A 229 -1.93 -4.83 14.05
CA VAL A 229 -2.43 -6.15 14.51
C VAL A 229 -2.07 -7.30 13.57
N ASP A 230 -1.60 -8.42 14.13
CA ASP A 230 -1.51 -9.72 13.45
C ASP A 230 -2.90 -10.28 13.16
N GLY A 231 -3.28 -10.38 11.89
CA GLY A 231 -4.58 -10.91 11.44
C GLY A 231 -5.50 -9.90 10.77
N ALA A 232 -5.14 -8.61 10.70
CA ALA A 232 -5.81 -7.68 9.81
C ALA A 232 -5.57 -8.09 8.34
N PRO A 233 -6.55 -7.95 7.42
CA PRO A 233 -6.25 -8.06 6.00
C PRO A 233 -5.13 -7.06 5.69
N SER A 234 -3.99 -7.63 5.31
CA SER A 234 -2.76 -6.93 4.95
C SER A 234 -3.06 -5.67 4.12
N PRO A 235 -2.28 -4.57 4.23
CA PRO A 235 -2.49 -3.23 3.63
C PRO A 235 -2.55 -3.18 2.07
N HIS A 236 -3.17 -4.17 1.45
CA HIS A 236 -3.30 -4.44 0.02
C HIS A 236 -4.61 -3.94 -0.57
N GLN A 237 -5.52 -3.40 0.24
CA GLN A 237 -6.72 -2.73 -0.25
C GLN A 237 -6.63 -1.24 0.09
N SER A 238 -6.57 -0.42 -0.94
CA SER A 238 -6.49 1.05 -0.82
C SER A 238 -7.70 1.64 -0.06
N ASP A 239 -8.81 0.91 0.03
CA ASP A 239 -10.02 1.30 0.76
C ASP A 239 -10.06 0.89 2.24
N THR A 240 -9.16 0.02 2.72
CA THR A 240 -9.21 -0.44 4.14
C THR A 240 -8.27 0.32 5.07
N THR A 241 -7.37 1.17 4.57
CA THR A 241 -6.47 1.93 5.45
C THR A 241 -7.23 2.88 6.38
N LEU A 242 -8.29 3.52 5.89
CA LEU A 242 -9.16 4.40 6.69
C LEU A 242 -10.05 3.62 7.68
N ARG A 243 -10.55 2.43 7.32
CA ARG A 243 -11.31 1.57 8.26
C ARG A 243 -10.44 0.99 9.38
N TRP A 244 -9.19 0.67 9.08
CA TRP A 244 -8.28 -0.02 9.99
C TRP A 244 -7.90 0.80 11.25
N LEU A 245 -7.77 2.13 11.13
CA LEU A 245 -7.47 3.03 12.25
C LEU A 245 -8.74 3.48 13.00
N ILE A 246 -9.89 3.57 12.32
CA ILE A 246 -11.16 4.08 12.85
C ILE A 246 -11.97 3.01 13.58
N ASP A 247 -12.01 1.76 13.09
CA ASP A 247 -12.87 0.72 13.68
C ASP A 247 -12.38 0.24 15.06
N ARG A 248 -11.11 0.47 15.44
CA ARG A 248 -10.56 0.13 16.77
C ARG A 248 -10.94 1.14 17.86
N LEU A 249 -11.42 2.33 17.51
CA LEU A 249 -11.86 3.34 18.48
C LEU A 249 -13.36 3.22 18.80
N ARG A 250 -14.05 2.25 18.16
CA ARG A 250 -15.49 1.99 18.30
C ARG A 250 -15.84 0.55 18.73
N SER A 251 -14.86 -0.29 19.02
CA SER A 251 -15.03 -1.66 19.56
C SER A 251 -14.27 -1.79 20.88
#